data_AF-A0A1E7QKD4-F1
#
_entry.id   AF-A0A1E7QKD4-F1
#
_cell.length_a   1.000
_cell.length_b   1.000
_cell.length_c   1.000
_cell.angle_alpha   90.00
_cell.angle_beta   90.00
_cell.angle_gamma   90.00
#
_symmetry.space_group_name_H-M   'P 1'
#
loop_
_entity.id
_entity.type
_entity.pdbx_description
1 polymer ?
#
loop_
_entity_poly.entity_id
_entity_poly.type
_entity_poly.pdbx_seq_one_letter_code
_entity_poly.pdbx_strand_id
1 'polypeptide(L)' 'MEKVSKSYAGSTHDFRIKKQEKFLPKNSIKYADSGYQGWQELQSKVVMPYKRYRKKPLTPEQKEHNVYYTT' A
#
# COMPACT_ATOMS: atom_id res chain seq x y z
N MET A 1 19.36 -18.59 15.51
CA MET A 1 18.06 -17.93 15.28
C MET A 1 18.10 -17.39 13.86
N GLU A 2 17.42 -18.05 12.92
CA GLU A 2 17.48 -17.67 11.51
C GLU A 2 16.59 -16.45 11.27
N LYS A 3 17.09 -15.46 10.52
CA LYS A 3 16.30 -14.28 10.17
C LYS A 3 15.33 -14.64 9.04
N VAL A 4 14.04 -14.45 9.31
CA VAL A 4 12.95 -14.70 8.34
C VAL A 4 12.97 -13.72 7.16
N SER A 5 13.69 -12.59 7.28
CA SER A 5 13.76 -11.56 6.24
C SER A 5 15.11 -10.84 6.14
N LYS A 6 15.37 -10.25 4.97
CA LYS A 6 16.54 -9.38 4.73
C LYS A 6 16.41 -8.09 5.53
N SER A 7 17.51 -7.64 6.13
CA SER A 7 17.59 -6.34 6.80
C SER A 7 18.00 -5.25 5.80
N TYR A 8 17.37 -4.07 5.87
CA TYR A 8 17.68 -2.90 5.06
C TYR A 8 18.08 -1.72 5.96
N ALA A 9 18.82 -0.76 5.43
CA ALA A 9 19.15 0.46 6.16
C ALA A 9 17.87 1.25 6.50
N GLY A 10 17.77 1.79 7.73
CA GLY A 10 16.58 2.50 8.20
C GLY A 10 16.22 3.78 7.43
N SER A 11 17.14 4.33 6.65
CA SER A 11 16.88 5.43 5.71
C SER A 11 16.15 4.99 4.44
N THR A 12 15.98 3.69 4.24
CA THR A 12 15.31 3.14 3.08
C THR A 12 13.81 3.06 3.33
N HIS A 13 13.03 3.81 2.54
CA HIS A 13 11.57 3.71 2.59
C HIS A 13 11.08 2.33 2.14
N ASP A 14 10.08 1.79 2.84
CA ASP A 14 9.53 0.45 2.63
C ASP A 14 9.03 0.23 1.20
N PHE A 15 8.49 1.27 0.56
CA PHE A 15 8.04 1.15 -0.82
C PHE A 15 9.19 0.91 -1.81
N ARG A 16 10.39 1.45 -1.53
CA ARG A 16 11.58 1.18 -2.36
C ARG A 16 11.98 -0.28 -2.26
N ILE A 17 11.96 -0.83 -1.05
CA ILE A 17 12.23 -2.25 -0.79
C ILE A 17 11.20 -3.09 -1.54
N LYS A 18 9.91 -2.75 -1.42
CA LYS A 18 8.82 -3.50 -2.07
C LYS A 18 8.91 -3.53 -3.59
N LYS A 19 9.41 -2.48 -4.23
CA LYS A 19 9.65 -2.43 -5.68
C LYS A 19 10.81 -3.33 -6.13
N GLN A 20 11.79 -3.55 -5.27
CA GLN A 20 12.96 -4.39 -5.56
C GLN A 20 12.70 -5.87 -5.25
N GLU A 21 11.77 -6.15 -4.35
CA GLU A 21 11.35 -7.49 -3.99
C GLU A 21 10.46 -8.15 -5.06
N LYS A 22 10.30 -9.47 -4.95
CA LYS A 22 9.46 -10.24 -5.88
C LYS A 22 8.01 -9.75 -5.82
N PHE A 23 7.42 -9.53 -7.00
CA PHE A 23 6.02 -9.16 -7.11
C PHE A 23 5.10 -10.23 -6.53
N LEU A 24 4.00 -9.79 -5.91
CA LEU A 24 2.97 -10.67 -5.40
C LEU A 24 2.20 -11.33 -6.56
N PRO A 25 1.56 -12.50 -6.32
CA PRO A 25 0.75 -13.16 -7.32
C PRO A 25 -0.28 -12.21 -7.95
N LYS A 26 -0.33 -12.16 -9.29
CA LYS A 26 -1.19 -11.22 -10.03
C LYS A 26 -2.67 -11.36 -9.66
N ASN A 27 -3.11 -12.58 -9.36
CA ASN A 27 -4.52 -12.87 -9.10
C ASN A 27 -4.97 -12.55 -7.66
N SER A 28 -4.04 -12.31 -6.75
CA SER A 28 -4.34 -11.97 -5.36
C SER A 28 -4.80 -10.52 -5.21
N ILE A 29 -5.78 -10.28 -4.32
CA ILE A 29 -6.12 -8.95 -3.83
C ILE A 29 -5.01 -8.52 -2.86
N LYS A 30 -4.47 -7.33 -3.06
CA LYS A 30 -3.33 -6.80 -2.31
C LYS A 30 -3.81 -5.59 -1.52
N TYR A 31 -3.81 -5.70 -0.20
CA TYR A 31 -4.12 -4.59 0.67
C TYR A 31 -2.83 -3.85 1.01
N ALA A 32 -2.85 -2.53 0.88
CA ALA A 32 -1.70 -1.69 1.19
C ALA A 32 -2.11 -0.43 1.94
N ASP A 33 -1.18 0.07 2.75
CA ASP A 33 -1.35 1.34 3.44
C ASP A 33 -1.22 2.52 2.46
N SER A 34 -1.78 3.67 2.86
CA SER A 34 -1.64 4.96 2.19
C SER A 34 -0.20 5.39 1.88
N GLY A 35 0.82 4.84 2.57
CA GLY A 35 2.24 5.07 2.27
C GLY A 35 2.73 4.46 0.94
N TYR A 36 1.97 3.56 0.32
CA TYR A 36 2.32 2.87 -0.93
C TYR A 36 1.73 3.56 -2.17
N GLN A 37 1.60 4.89 -2.16
CA GLN A 37 1.02 5.64 -3.28
C GLN A 37 1.76 5.31 -4.59
N GLY A 38 0.98 5.02 -5.65
CA GLY A 38 1.51 4.57 -6.96
C GLY A 38 1.68 3.06 -7.08
N TRP A 39 1.42 2.25 -6.04
CA TRP A 39 1.50 0.79 -6.18
C TRP A 39 0.39 0.21 -7.08
N GLN A 40 -0.77 0.88 -7.12
CA GLN A 40 -1.89 0.54 -8.03
C GLN A 40 -1.50 0.63 -9.51
N GLU A 41 -0.52 1.47 -9.87
CA GLU A 41 -0.02 1.60 -11.25
C GLU A 41 0.94 0.45 -11.62
N LEU A 42 1.59 -0.14 -10.62
CA LEU A 42 2.58 -1.20 -10.80
C LEU A 42 1.98 -2.60 -10.75
N GLN A 43 0.91 -2.79 -9.97
CA GLN A 43 0.27 -4.08 -9.76
C GLN A 43 -1.25 -3.96 -9.78
N SER A 44 -1.89 -4.94 -10.43
CA SER A 44 -3.35 -5.06 -10.44
C SER A 44 -3.89 -5.53 -9.09
N LYS A 45 -5.17 -5.23 -8.83
CA LYS A 45 -5.93 -5.65 -7.64
C LYS A 45 -5.34 -5.14 -6.32
N VAL A 46 -4.80 -3.92 -6.34
CA VAL A 46 -4.29 -3.24 -5.14
C VAL A 46 -5.40 -2.36 -4.57
N VAL A 47 -5.86 -2.70 -3.36
CA VAL A 47 -6.83 -1.93 -2.59
C VAL A 47 -6.07 -1.10 -1.57
N MET A 48 -6.32 0.20 -1.60
CA MET A 48 -5.66 1.18 -0.75
C MET A 48 -6.67 2.20 -0.24
N PRO A 49 -6.54 2.66 1.00
CA PRO A 49 -7.38 3.73 1.52
C PRO A 49 -7.08 5.04 0.79
N TYR A 50 -8.12 5.83 0.55
CA TYR A 50 -8.00 7.18 0.05
C TYR A 50 -7.36 8.07 1.12
N LYS A 51 -6.22 8.67 0.76
CA LYS A 51 -5.52 9.62 1.61
C LYS A 51 -6.22 10.98 1.57
N ARG A 52 -6.47 11.56 2.75
CA ARG A 52 -6.93 12.94 2.87
C ARG A 52 -5.78 13.90 2.58
N TYR A 53 -6.01 14.90 1.73
CA TYR A 53 -5.04 15.96 1.45
C TYR A 53 -5.44 17.27 2.12
N ARG A 54 -4.45 18.13 2.36
CA ARG A 54 -4.71 19.48 2.87
C ARG A 54 -5.57 20.24 1.86
N LYS A 55 -6.67 20.85 2.33
CA LYS A 55 -7.69 21.54 1.52
C LYS A 55 -8.50 20.66 0.54
N LYS A 56 -8.36 19.33 0.56
CA LYS A 56 -9.20 18.42 -0.21
C LYS A 56 -9.77 17.33 0.71
N PRO A 57 -10.98 17.55 1.27
CA PRO A 57 -11.63 16.54 2.10
C PRO A 57 -11.98 15.30 1.28
N LEU A 58 -12.13 14.16 1.95
CA LEU A 58 -12.62 12.93 1.33
C LEU A 58 -14.11 13.08 1.01
N THR A 59 -14.52 12.60 -0.17
CA THR A 59 -15.94 12.51 -0.52
C THR A 59 -16.62 11.42 0.33
N PRO A 60 -17.96 11.45 0.46
CA PRO A 60 -18.70 10.40 1.17
C PRO A 60 -18.34 8.99 0.69
N GLU A 61 -18.24 8.79 -0.62
CA GLU A 61 -17.94 7.49 -1.23
C GLU A 61 -16.51 7.02 -0.88
N GLN A 62 -15.55 7.96 -0.84
CA GLN A 62 -14.18 7.65 -0.41
C GLN A 62 -14.10 7.28 1.07
N LYS A 63 -14.95 7.89 1.91
CA LYS A 63 -15.03 7.54 3.34
C LYS A 63 -15.64 6.14 3.51
N GLU A 64 -16.72 5.83 2.81
CA GLU A 64 -17.34 4.50 2.83
C GLU A 64 -16.37 3.41 2.36
N HIS A 65 -15.65 3.66 1.26
CA HIS A 65 -14.60 2.76 0.79
C HIS A 65 -13.53 2.53 1.88
N ASN A 66 -13.05 3.61 2.51
CA ASN A 66 -12.09 3.48 3.59
C ASN A 66 -12.64 2.64 4.74
N VAL A 67 -13.88 2.89 5.19
CA VAL A 67 -14.52 2.10 6.25
C VAL A 67 -14.59 0.62 5.89
N TYR A 68 -15.05 0.30 4.67
CA TYR A 68 -15.25 -1.09 4.23
C TYR A 68 -13.96 -1.92 4.13
N TYR A 69 -12.83 -1.29 3.78
CA TYR A 69 -11.56 -2.00 3.57
C TYR A 69 -10.56 -1.83 4.72
N THR A 70 -10.87 -1.03 5.75
CA THR A 70 -9.98 -0.81 6.90
C THR A 70 -10.58 -1.20 8.26
N THR A 71 -11.85 -1.59 8.31
CA THR A 71 -12.52 -2.17 9.50
C THR A 71 -12.53 -3.70 9.39
#